data_AF-A0A533MMQ2-F1
#
_entry.id   AF-A0A533MMQ2-F1
#
_cell.length_a   1.000
_cell.length_b   1.000
_cell.length_c   1.000
_cell.angle_alpha   90.00
_cell.angle_beta   90.00
_cell.angle_gamma   90.00
#
_symmetry.space_group_name_H-M   'P 1'
#
loop_
_entity.id
_entity.type
_entity.pdbx_description
1 polymer ?
#
loop_
_entity_poly.entity_id
_entity_poly.type
_entity_poly.pdbx_seq_one_letter_code
_entity_poly.pdbx_strand_id
1 'polypeptide(L)'
;LVLRNALSTTIEQRMRDDIYIYNIKMGEDATNLLQLLNDAVTSELYSSLKGQNKKIAFFIYGLDEAVEKKNQQGRSEALLLLNMMREDFQKVQHPLIIWINKASLILILKEAQDFFSWRTTVFEFDMEHEMETSPLIDFGDTDLVFLTREELEDRWDYYNRLLTEYKEKGIDDAYKTGDWNHQLGMINLLLGYAEGSVKFFEESLMKSREIEDRRGEGTDLGNIGSAYSHLGQVEKAIEYYEQALVISKETGDKRGEGYHLGNLGSAYRHLGQVEKAIEYHEQALVISKETGDRRGEGYHLRNLGSAYSDLGDSEKAIEYFNRALTIGNQIQDPKIINYSKKHLKSLTHSKD
;
A
#
# COMPACT_ATOMS: atom_id res chain seq x y z
N LEU A 1 17.90 3.51 -9.18
CA LEU A 1 19.39 3.67 -9.23
C LEU A 1 19.90 4.97 -9.87
N VAL A 2 19.47 5.39 -11.08
CA VAL A 2 19.96 6.62 -11.77
C VAL A 2 19.62 7.93 -11.03
N LEU A 3 18.68 7.91 -10.07
CA LEU A 3 18.34 9.05 -9.22
C LEU A 3 19.30 9.28 -8.04
N ARG A 4 20.10 8.27 -7.66
CA ARG A 4 20.88 8.25 -6.42
C ARG A 4 22.17 9.09 -6.46
N ASN A 5 22.70 9.38 -7.64
CA ASN A 5 24.05 9.96 -7.80
C ASN A 5 24.09 11.46 -8.13
N ALA A 6 23.08 12.25 -7.73
CA ALA A 6 23.10 13.70 -7.97
C ALA A 6 22.79 14.52 -6.70
N LEU A 7 23.86 15.11 -6.18
CA LEU A 7 24.03 16.54 -5.85
C LEU A 7 23.43 17.18 -4.58
N SER A 8 24.25 18.11 -4.08
CA SER A 8 24.10 18.98 -2.93
C SER A 8 23.65 20.40 -3.31
N THR A 9 22.58 20.58 -4.08
CA THR A 9 22.03 21.93 -4.33
C THR A 9 20.51 21.93 -4.52
N THR A 10 19.87 23.01 -4.11
CA THR A 10 18.42 23.10 -3.87
C THR A 10 17.60 23.39 -5.14
N ILE A 11 17.38 22.39 -5.97
CA ILE A 11 16.37 22.26 -7.05
C ILE A 11 17.07 21.70 -8.29
N GLU A 12 16.70 20.47 -8.66
CA GLU A 12 17.14 19.84 -9.91
C GLU A 12 15.94 19.40 -10.72
N GLN A 13 15.99 19.58 -12.04
CA GLN A 13 14.87 19.24 -12.90
C GLN A 13 15.16 18.02 -13.78
N ARG A 14 14.15 17.18 -14.01
CA ARG A 14 14.28 15.96 -14.81
C ARG A 14 13.06 15.76 -15.71
N MET A 15 13.31 15.32 -16.93
CA MET A 15 12.30 15.17 -17.97
C MET A 15 12.03 13.68 -18.22
N ARG A 16 10.75 13.29 -18.22
CA ARG A 16 10.25 12.04 -18.81
C ARG A 16 9.30 12.38 -19.98
N ASP A 17 8.92 11.37 -20.76
CA ASP A 17 8.22 11.55 -22.04
C ASP A 17 6.98 12.46 -21.92
N ASP A 18 6.16 12.27 -20.87
CA ASP A 18 4.91 13.03 -20.66
C ASP A 18 4.87 13.89 -19.39
N ILE A 19 5.85 13.71 -18.49
CA ILE A 19 5.88 14.33 -17.16
C ILE A 19 7.22 15.02 -16.95
N TYR A 20 7.15 16.26 -16.47
CA TYR A 20 8.30 16.99 -16.00
C TYR A 20 8.36 16.98 -14.48
N ILE A 21 9.51 16.60 -13.92
CA ILE A 21 9.71 16.45 -12.48
C ILE A 21 10.65 17.53 -11.95
N TYR A 22 10.16 18.34 -11.03
CA TYR A 22 10.97 19.28 -10.24
C TYR A 22 11.37 18.61 -8.93
N ASN A 23 12.65 18.29 -8.76
CA ASN A 23 13.16 17.72 -7.52
C ASN A 23 13.49 18.84 -6.53
N ILE A 24 12.89 18.81 -5.35
CA ILE A 24 13.08 19.76 -4.27
C ILE A 24 13.66 18.99 -3.09
N LYS A 25 14.93 19.25 -2.79
CA LYS A 25 15.56 18.72 -1.58
C LYS A 25 15.19 19.63 -0.41
N MET A 26 14.61 19.07 0.63
CA MET A 26 14.46 19.74 1.92
C MET A 26 15.85 19.83 2.58
N GLY A 27 16.22 21.04 3.01
CA GLY A 27 17.36 21.22 3.90
C GLY A 27 17.01 20.81 5.33
N GLU A 28 17.99 20.90 6.24
CA GLU A 28 17.79 20.58 7.66
C GLU A 28 16.68 21.40 8.32
N ASP A 29 16.37 22.58 7.78
CA ASP A 29 15.32 23.45 8.27
C ASP A 29 14.22 23.54 7.18
N ALA A 30 13.01 23.07 7.51
CA ALA A 30 11.88 22.99 6.57
C ALA A 30 11.30 24.35 6.13
N THR A 31 11.88 25.45 6.62
CA THR A 31 11.37 26.83 6.58
C THR A 31 11.13 27.39 5.17
N ASN A 32 11.79 26.82 4.16
CA ASN A 32 11.81 27.38 2.80
C ASN A 32 10.98 26.60 1.77
N LEU A 33 10.23 25.54 2.15
CA LEU A 33 9.56 24.67 1.16
C LEU A 33 8.58 25.43 0.24
N LEU A 34 7.76 26.34 0.78
CA LEU A 34 6.83 27.12 -0.04
C LEU A 34 7.56 28.10 -0.95
N GLN A 35 8.65 28.70 -0.47
CA GLN A 35 9.48 29.57 -1.29
C GLN A 35 10.11 28.79 -2.45
N LEU A 36 10.65 27.60 -2.18
CA LEU A 36 11.22 26.73 -3.20
C LEU A 36 10.18 26.26 -4.23
N LEU A 37 8.97 25.93 -3.78
CA LEU A 37 7.85 25.63 -4.66
C LEU A 37 7.45 26.85 -5.50
N ASN A 38 7.39 28.03 -4.89
CA ASN A 38 7.03 29.26 -5.58
C ASN A 38 8.10 29.66 -6.61
N ASP A 39 9.38 29.54 -6.29
CA ASP A 39 10.50 29.78 -7.20
C ASP A 39 10.44 28.80 -8.38
N ALA A 40 10.10 27.54 -8.11
CA ALA A 40 9.96 26.53 -9.15
C ALA A 40 8.77 26.83 -10.09
N VAL A 41 7.62 27.25 -9.56
CA VAL A 41 6.41 27.62 -10.32
C VAL A 41 6.56 28.96 -11.06
N THR A 42 7.40 29.87 -10.57
CA THR A 42 7.65 31.17 -11.22
C THR A 42 8.82 31.15 -12.22
N SER A 43 9.53 30.03 -12.34
CA SER A 43 10.63 29.89 -13.29
C SER A 43 10.17 30.01 -14.76
N GLU A 44 11.01 30.59 -15.61
CA GLU A 44 10.74 30.72 -17.05
C GLU A 44 10.52 29.36 -17.73
N LEU A 45 11.25 28.33 -17.27
CA LEU A 45 11.12 26.98 -17.79
C LEU A 45 9.77 26.34 -17.44
N TYR A 46 9.29 26.51 -16.20
CA TYR A 46 7.96 26.06 -15.81
C TYR A 46 6.88 26.69 -16.73
N SER A 47 6.99 27.99 -17.01
CA SER A 47 6.03 28.70 -17.88
C SER A 47 6.03 28.14 -19.31
N SER A 48 7.21 27.82 -19.84
CA SER A 48 7.36 27.17 -21.16
C SER A 48 6.72 25.78 -21.20
N LEU A 49 6.93 24.96 -20.16
CA LEU A 49 6.41 23.59 -20.08
C LEU A 49 4.89 23.55 -19.91
N LYS A 50 4.31 24.48 -19.14
CA LYS A 50 2.86 24.65 -19.03
C LYS A 50 2.23 24.96 -20.38
N GLY A 51 2.90 25.78 -21.20
CA GLY A 51 2.47 26.09 -22.58
C GLY A 51 2.51 24.89 -23.53
N GLN A 52 3.33 23.87 -23.22
CA GLN A 52 3.45 22.63 -24.01
C GLN A 52 2.49 21.52 -23.56
N ASN A 53 1.55 21.81 -22.65
CA ASN A 53 0.59 20.85 -22.08
C ASN A 53 1.24 19.61 -21.43
N LYS A 54 2.48 19.74 -20.93
CA LYS A 54 3.13 18.67 -20.16
C LYS A 54 2.59 18.64 -18.73
N LYS A 55 2.47 17.44 -18.15
CA LYS A 55 2.15 17.29 -16.72
C LYS A 55 3.38 17.64 -15.90
N ILE A 56 3.20 18.44 -14.85
CA ILE A 56 4.30 18.87 -13.98
C ILE A 56 4.07 18.26 -12.60
N ALA A 57 5.09 17.58 -12.08
CA ALA A 57 5.10 17.04 -10.72
C ALA A 57 6.28 17.62 -9.94
N PHE A 58 6.06 17.96 -8.68
CA PHE A 58 7.14 18.32 -7.77
C PHE A 58 7.47 17.12 -6.91
N PHE A 59 8.73 16.72 -6.88
CA PHE A 59 9.25 15.62 -6.10
C PHE A 59 10.03 16.18 -4.92
N ILE A 60 9.46 16.12 -3.72
CA ILE A 60 10.06 16.66 -2.49
C ILE A 60 10.71 15.52 -1.71
N TYR A 61 11.96 15.64 -1.28
CA TYR A 61 12.67 14.58 -0.53
C TYR A 61 13.56 15.18 0.58
N GLY A 62 13.90 14.39 1.60
CA GLY A 62 14.64 14.85 2.79
C GLY A 62 13.75 15.49 3.87
N LEU A 63 12.43 15.33 3.77
CA LEU A 63 11.47 15.85 4.76
C LEU A 63 11.62 15.13 6.11
N ASP A 64 12.03 13.87 6.07
CA ASP A 64 12.34 13.04 7.23
C ASP A 64 13.47 13.61 8.09
N GLU A 65 14.59 14.01 7.48
CA GLU A 65 15.71 14.63 8.20
C GLU A 65 15.27 15.91 8.95
N ALA A 66 14.39 16.71 8.34
CA ALA A 66 13.87 17.93 8.94
C ALA A 66 12.85 17.66 10.07
N VAL A 67 12.04 16.60 9.95
CA VAL A 67 11.00 16.22 10.91
C VAL A 67 11.61 15.62 12.19
N GLU A 68 12.72 14.88 12.07
CA GLU A 68 13.42 14.26 13.19
C GLU A 68 14.19 15.26 14.07
N LYS A 69 14.58 16.42 13.53
CA LYS A 69 15.30 17.47 14.26
C LYS A 69 14.37 18.16 15.28
N LYS A 70 14.74 18.10 16.57
CA LYS A 70 14.01 18.75 17.67
C LYS A 70 14.74 20.00 18.15
N ASN A 71 14.00 21.05 18.46
CA ASN A 71 14.54 22.25 19.09
C ASN A 71 14.86 22.02 20.58
N GLN A 72 15.38 23.05 21.27
CA GLN A 72 15.74 22.98 22.69
C GLN A 72 14.58 22.62 23.63
N GLN A 73 13.34 22.71 23.16
CA GLN A 73 12.12 22.34 23.89
C GLN A 73 11.59 20.95 23.49
N GLY A 74 12.34 20.19 22.69
CA GLY A 74 11.97 18.85 22.25
C GLY A 74 10.90 18.81 21.14
N ARG A 75 10.57 19.95 20.52
CA ARG A 75 9.57 20.06 19.46
C ARG A 75 10.22 20.07 18.08
N SER A 76 9.61 19.40 17.11
CA SER A 76 10.07 19.49 15.72
C SER A 76 9.56 20.79 15.10
N GLU A 77 10.48 21.65 14.70
CA GLU A 77 10.14 22.93 14.04
C GLU A 77 9.55 22.68 12.66
N ALA A 78 10.01 21.63 11.96
CA ALA A 78 9.41 21.20 10.70
C ALA A 78 7.95 20.81 10.87
N LEU A 79 7.58 20.04 11.91
CA LEU A 79 6.18 19.67 12.16
C LEU A 79 5.30 20.89 12.46
N LEU A 80 5.79 21.80 13.30
CA LEU A 80 5.06 23.03 13.63
C LEU A 80 4.83 23.87 12.37
N LEU A 81 5.86 23.99 11.54
CA LEU A 81 5.82 24.76 10.31
C LEU A 81 4.92 24.10 9.25
N LEU A 82 5.02 22.79 9.05
CA LEU A 82 4.12 22.02 8.16
C LEU A 82 2.65 22.25 8.57
N ASN A 83 2.37 22.19 9.88
CA ASN A 83 1.04 22.44 10.40
C ASN A 83 0.57 23.90 10.15
N MET A 84 1.47 24.89 10.26
CA MET A 84 1.16 26.29 9.95
C MET A 84 0.91 26.53 8.45
N MET A 85 1.67 25.86 7.57
CA MET A 85 1.66 26.08 6.13
C MET A 85 0.60 25.26 5.38
N ARG A 86 -0.16 24.41 6.08
CA ARG A 86 -1.16 23.49 5.49
C ARG A 86 -2.14 24.16 4.51
N GLU A 87 -2.58 25.38 4.80
CA GLU A 87 -3.53 26.14 3.97
C GLU A 87 -2.87 26.72 2.71
N ASP A 88 -1.56 26.94 2.73
CA ASP A 88 -0.82 27.41 1.55
C ASP A 88 -0.50 26.25 0.61
N PHE A 89 -0.25 25.06 1.15
CA PHE A 89 -0.09 23.85 0.36
C PHE A 89 -1.36 23.47 -0.43
N GLN A 90 -2.55 23.73 0.12
CA GLN A 90 -3.84 23.58 -0.56
C GLN A 90 -3.92 24.39 -1.86
N LYS A 91 -3.20 25.52 -1.94
CA LYS A 91 -3.25 26.43 -3.10
C LYS A 91 -2.36 25.95 -4.24
N VAL A 92 -1.52 24.93 -4.03
CA VAL A 92 -0.62 24.38 -5.06
C VAL A 92 -1.44 23.57 -6.07
N GLN A 93 -1.68 24.13 -7.25
CA GLN A 93 -2.51 23.54 -8.31
C GLN A 93 -1.86 22.34 -9.04
N HIS A 94 -0.70 21.87 -8.58
CA HIS A 94 0.05 20.79 -9.22
C HIS A 94 0.20 19.56 -8.32
N PRO A 95 0.33 18.37 -8.93
CA PRO A 95 0.77 17.18 -8.22
C PRO A 95 2.08 17.44 -7.46
N LEU A 96 2.04 17.27 -6.15
CA LEU A 96 3.23 17.14 -5.30
C LEU A 96 3.34 15.67 -4.95
N ILE A 97 4.52 15.12 -5.20
CA ILE A 97 4.99 13.84 -4.74
C ILE A 97 5.93 14.15 -3.57
N ILE A 98 5.61 13.62 -2.39
CA ILE A 98 6.41 13.84 -1.18
C ILE A 98 7.03 12.51 -0.80
N TRP A 99 8.36 12.45 -0.89
CA TRP A 99 9.17 11.34 -0.43
C TRP A 99 9.51 11.54 1.04
N ILE A 100 8.99 10.65 1.88
CA ILE A 100 9.18 10.67 3.32
C ILE A 100 9.18 9.24 3.84
N ASN A 101 10.04 8.94 4.81
CA ASN A 101 10.06 7.63 5.43
C ASN A 101 8.85 7.42 6.36
N LYS A 102 8.47 6.15 6.58
CA LYS A 102 7.29 5.76 7.37
C LYS A 102 7.31 6.33 8.80
N ALA A 103 8.48 6.36 9.45
CA ALA A 103 8.62 6.89 10.81
C ALA A 103 8.31 8.39 10.89
N SER A 104 8.80 9.16 9.94
CA SER A 104 8.55 10.59 9.81
C SER A 104 7.11 10.89 9.39
N LEU A 105 6.51 10.04 8.54
CA LEU A 105 5.10 10.13 8.18
C LEU A 105 4.18 9.94 9.40
N ILE A 106 4.44 8.94 10.24
CA ILE A 106 3.70 8.70 11.50
C ILE A 106 3.83 9.91 12.44
N LEU A 107 5.04 10.49 12.53
CA LEU A 107 5.27 11.67 13.36
C LEU A 107 4.48 12.89 12.88
N ILE A 108 4.41 13.10 11.56
CA ILE A 108 3.56 14.13 10.95
C ILE A 108 2.09 13.85 11.23
N LEU A 109 1.61 12.63 11.01
CA LEU A 109 0.22 12.27 11.25
C LEU A 109 -0.16 12.38 12.72
N LYS A 110 0.78 12.28 13.67
CA LYS A 110 0.52 12.45 15.09
C LYS A 110 0.45 13.92 15.52
N GLU A 111 1.41 14.72 15.07
CA GLU A 111 1.61 16.11 15.54
C GLU A 111 0.93 17.15 14.63
N ALA A 112 0.60 16.77 13.40
CA ALA A 112 -0.07 17.57 12.39
C ALA A 112 -1.08 16.68 11.63
N GLN A 113 -2.06 16.12 12.35
CA GLN A 113 -3.07 15.16 11.87
C GLN A 113 -3.73 15.57 10.55
N ASP A 114 -4.00 16.86 10.35
CA ASP A 114 -4.65 17.39 9.15
C ASP A 114 -3.65 17.82 8.06
N PHE A 115 -2.35 17.59 8.24
CA PHE A 115 -1.35 18.04 7.28
C PHE A 115 -1.49 17.41 5.90
N PHE A 116 -2.08 16.21 5.78
CA PHE A 116 -2.37 15.61 4.47
C PHE A 116 -3.85 15.70 4.08
N SER A 117 -4.69 16.36 4.90
CA SER A 117 -6.15 16.47 4.67
C SER A 117 -6.50 17.13 3.33
N TRP A 118 -5.60 17.95 2.79
CA TRP A 118 -5.76 18.66 1.53
C TRP A 118 -5.31 17.91 0.28
N ARG A 119 -4.74 16.71 0.43
CA ARG A 119 -4.39 15.87 -0.72
C ARG A 119 -5.29 14.67 -0.80
N THR A 120 -5.94 14.53 -1.94
CA THR A 120 -6.63 13.31 -2.39
C THR A 120 -5.65 12.21 -2.85
N THR A 121 -4.33 12.47 -2.87
CA THR A 121 -3.31 11.47 -3.24
C THR A 121 -1.95 11.84 -2.60
N VAL A 122 -1.52 11.06 -1.62
CA VAL A 122 -0.11 10.92 -1.23
C VAL A 122 0.41 9.75 -2.04
N PHE A 123 1.49 9.95 -2.79
CA PHE A 123 2.18 8.85 -3.49
C PHE A 123 3.34 8.39 -2.61
N GLU A 124 3.15 7.24 -1.98
CA GLU A 124 4.24 6.37 -1.53
C GLU A 124 4.88 5.72 -2.78
N PHE A 125 6.19 5.52 -2.78
CA PHE A 125 6.93 4.97 -3.92
C PHE A 125 8.01 3.99 -3.45
N ASP A 126 7.81 2.70 -3.73
CA ASP A 126 8.81 1.80 -4.31
C ASP A 126 8.41 1.51 -5.77
N MET A 127 9.41 1.28 -6.62
CA MET A 127 9.24 1.16 -8.06
C MET A 127 9.11 -0.29 -8.55
N GLU A 128 8.19 -0.50 -9.51
CA GLU A 128 7.80 -1.70 -10.27
C GLU A 128 8.91 -2.42 -11.07
N HIS A 129 8.86 -3.77 -11.21
CA HIS A 129 8.33 -4.48 -12.41
C HIS A 129 8.16 -6.03 -12.27
N GLU A 130 7.21 -6.53 -13.09
CA GLU A 130 6.60 -7.86 -13.32
C GLU A 130 7.37 -9.20 -13.12
N MET A 131 6.74 -10.20 -12.49
CA MET A 131 6.11 -11.38 -13.13
C MET A 131 5.51 -12.39 -12.12
N GLU A 132 4.36 -12.95 -12.53
CA GLU A 132 3.70 -14.22 -12.17
C GLU A 132 4.00 -14.93 -10.83
N THR A 133 2.97 -15.02 -9.96
CA THR A 133 2.30 -16.29 -9.61
C THR A 133 1.11 -16.09 -8.66
N SER A 134 0.08 -16.92 -8.88
CA SER A 134 -1.04 -17.31 -8.00
C SER A 134 -2.12 -16.28 -7.59
N PRO A 135 -3.42 -16.62 -7.74
CA PRO A 135 -4.52 -15.81 -7.24
C PRO A 135 -4.76 -16.19 -5.78
N LEU A 136 -4.23 -15.41 -4.84
CA LEU A 136 -4.68 -15.23 -3.46
C LEU A 136 -3.69 -14.24 -2.82
N ILE A 137 -4.21 -13.21 -2.16
CA ILE A 137 -3.51 -12.10 -1.49
C ILE A 137 -3.24 -10.83 -2.33
N ASP A 138 -3.93 -9.76 -1.93
CA ASP A 138 -3.54 -8.36 -2.14
C ASP A 138 -2.80 -7.89 -0.87
N PHE A 139 -1.50 -7.61 -0.89
CA PHE A 139 -0.82 -7.07 0.29
C PHE A 139 -1.10 -5.58 0.32
N GLY A 140 -2.02 -5.17 1.20
CA GLY A 140 -2.33 -3.75 1.40
C GLY A 140 -1.04 -2.94 1.56
N ASP A 141 -0.93 -1.88 0.77
CA ASP A 141 0.06 -0.80 0.89
C ASP A 141 1.51 -1.25 1.18
N THR A 142 2.01 -2.29 0.49
CA THR A 142 3.44 -2.68 0.60
C THR A 142 4.15 -2.67 -0.74
N ASP A 143 4.94 -1.62 -0.90
CA ASP A 143 6.04 -1.39 -1.82
C ASP A 143 6.96 -2.61 -2.11
N LEU A 144 6.99 -3.59 -1.20
CA LEU A 144 7.75 -4.85 -1.34
C LEU A 144 7.31 -5.72 -2.53
N VAL A 145 6.05 -5.66 -2.94
CA VAL A 145 5.50 -6.51 -4.02
C VAL A 145 6.14 -6.19 -5.38
N PHE A 146 6.78 -5.03 -5.50
CA PHE A 146 7.42 -4.55 -6.73
C PHE A 146 8.91 -4.85 -6.82
N LEU A 147 9.49 -5.39 -5.76
CA LEU A 147 10.90 -5.70 -5.67
C LEU A 147 11.23 -6.99 -6.41
N THR A 148 12.40 -7.00 -7.04
CA THR A 148 13.00 -8.23 -7.54
C THR A 148 13.32 -9.17 -6.38
N ARG A 149 13.48 -10.46 -6.69
CA ARG A 149 13.90 -11.45 -5.71
C ARG A 149 15.20 -11.05 -4.99
N GLU A 150 16.17 -10.51 -5.72
CA GLU A 150 17.45 -10.03 -5.16
C GLU A 150 17.23 -8.87 -4.19
N GLU A 151 16.39 -7.90 -4.54
CA GLU A 151 16.06 -6.77 -3.65
C GLU A 151 15.29 -7.21 -2.40
N LEU A 152 14.44 -8.24 -2.52
CA LEU A 152 13.76 -8.87 -1.38
C LEU A 152 14.76 -9.58 -0.46
N GLU A 153 15.71 -10.33 -1.01
CA GLU A 153 16.77 -11.00 -0.25
C GLU A 153 17.68 -9.99 0.45
N ASP A 154 18.05 -8.88 -0.20
CA ASP A 154 18.82 -7.78 0.42
C ASP A 154 18.06 -7.12 1.58
N ARG A 155 16.75 -6.89 1.43
CA ARG A 155 15.92 -6.33 2.51
C ARG A 155 15.74 -7.33 3.65
N TRP A 156 15.63 -8.61 3.33
CA TRP A 156 15.59 -9.67 4.33
C TRP A 156 16.87 -9.63 5.18
N ASP A 157 18.03 -9.58 4.54
CA ASP A 157 19.33 -9.50 5.20
C ASP A 157 19.47 -8.24 6.07
N TYR A 158 18.92 -7.11 5.62
CA TYR A 158 18.89 -5.88 6.39
C TYR A 158 18.08 -6.01 7.69
N TYR A 159 16.81 -6.42 7.59
CA TYR A 159 15.95 -6.52 8.77
C TYR A 159 16.38 -7.65 9.71
N ASN A 160 16.83 -8.78 9.17
CA ASN A 160 17.32 -9.90 9.97
C ASN A 160 18.59 -9.52 10.76
N ARG A 161 19.48 -8.70 10.17
CA ARG A 161 20.66 -8.18 10.87
C ARG A 161 20.29 -7.24 12.00
N LEU A 162 19.34 -6.31 11.78
CA LEU A 162 18.86 -5.40 12.82
C LEU A 162 18.24 -6.15 14.00
N LEU A 163 17.39 -7.14 13.70
CA LEU A 163 16.75 -7.99 14.71
C LEU A 163 17.79 -8.77 15.52
N THR A 164 18.81 -9.32 14.85
CA THR A 164 19.93 -10.04 15.48
C THR A 164 20.75 -9.11 16.38
N GLU A 165 21.12 -7.93 15.90
CA GLU A 165 21.89 -6.94 16.66
C GLU A 165 21.16 -6.51 17.93
N TYR A 166 19.85 -6.27 17.85
CA TYR A 166 19.04 -5.90 19.02
C TYR A 166 19.01 -7.04 20.04
N LYS A 167 18.83 -8.27 19.57
CA LYS A 167 18.83 -9.47 20.41
C LYS A 167 20.17 -9.68 21.11
N GLU A 168 21.28 -9.53 20.41
CA GLU A 168 22.63 -9.66 20.98
C GLU A 168 22.95 -8.57 22.01
N LYS A 169 22.46 -7.36 21.78
CA LYS A 169 22.60 -6.24 22.71
C LYS A 169 21.61 -6.29 23.89
N GLY A 170 20.68 -7.25 23.90
CA GLY A 170 19.62 -7.35 24.90
C GLY A 170 18.67 -6.13 24.89
N ILE A 171 18.51 -5.48 23.73
CA ILE A 171 17.62 -4.34 23.57
C ILE A 171 16.20 -4.88 23.37
N ASP A 172 15.31 -4.51 24.27
CA ASP A 172 13.88 -4.79 24.16
C ASP A 172 13.15 -3.55 23.65
N ASP A 173 12.98 -3.48 22.33
CA ASP A 173 12.23 -2.43 21.63
C ASP A 173 11.10 -3.10 20.85
N ALA A 174 9.97 -3.31 21.55
CA ALA A 174 8.82 -4.02 21.00
C ALA A 174 8.27 -3.37 19.72
N TYR A 175 8.31 -2.04 19.62
CA TYR A 175 7.86 -1.31 18.43
C TYR A 175 8.71 -1.65 17.21
N LYS A 176 10.05 -1.51 17.30
CA LYS A 176 10.93 -1.80 16.17
C LYS A 176 11.00 -3.27 15.83
N THR A 177 11.12 -4.12 16.85
CA THR A 177 11.19 -5.57 16.64
C THR A 177 9.89 -6.12 16.08
N GLY A 178 8.74 -5.54 16.44
CA GLY A 178 7.46 -5.80 15.80
C GLY A 178 7.46 -5.45 14.31
N ASP A 179 7.78 -4.19 13.95
CA ASP A 179 7.80 -3.76 12.55
C ASP A 179 8.80 -4.59 11.71
N TRP A 180 10.02 -4.86 12.19
CA TRP A 180 10.97 -5.69 11.45
C TRP A 180 10.51 -7.13 11.27
N ASN A 181 9.89 -7.73 12.29
CA ASN A 181 9.28 -9.05 12.17
C ASN A 181 8.14 -9.03 11.15
N HIS A 182 7.29 -8.01 11.15
CA HIS A 182 6.27 -7.83 10.12
C HIS A 182 6.88 -7.77 8.70
N GLN A 183 7.93 -6.96 8.51
CA GLN A 183 8.62 -6.84 7.22
C GLN A 183 9.26 -8.17 6.79
N LEU A 184 9.92 -8.88 7.72
CA LEU A 184 10.50 -10.20 7.45
C LEU A 184 9.40 -11.19 7.07
N GLY A 185 8.25 -11.18 7.75
CA GLY A 185 7.10 -12.00 7.38
C GLY A 185 6.64 -11.72 5.95
N MET A 186 6.45 -10.45 5.59
CA MET A 186 6.05 -10.03 4.24
C MET A 186 7.05 -10.50 3.18
N ILE A 187 8.34 -10.26 3.41
CA ILE A 187 9.41 -10.66 2.49
C ILE A 187 9.43 -12.17 2.31
N ASN A 188 9.33 -12.95 3.40
CA ASN A 188 9.29 -14.41 3.31
C ASN A 188 8.09 -14.87 2.48
N LEU A 189 6.91 -14.28 2.68
CA LEU A 189 5.72 -14.65 1.95
C LEU A 189 5.84 -14.34 0.45
N LEU A 190 6.43 -13.19 0.09
CA LEU A 190 6.72 -12.81 -1.29
C LEU A 190 7.79 -13.69 -1.96
N LEU A 191 8.78 -14.16 -1.20
CA LEU A 191 9.78 -15.12 -1.65
C LEU A 191 9.25 -16.57 -1.74
N GLY A 192 8.00 -16.82 -1.31
CA GLY A 192 7.37 -18.13 -1.31
C GLY A 192 7.68 -18.99 -0.07
N TYR A 193 8.35 -18.44 0.94
CA TYR A 193 8.65 -19.11 2.21
C TYR A 193 7.50 -18.95 3.22
N ALA A 194 6.33 -19.48 2.88
CA ALA A 194 5.11 -19.29 3.67
C ALA A 194 5.25 -19.79 5.13
N GLU A 195 5.89 -20.94 5.37
CA GLU A 195 6.14 -21.42 6.75
C GLU A 195 7.02 -20.45 7.56
N GLY A 196 8.06 -19.91 6.94
CA GLY A 196 8.93 -18.90 7.55
C GLY A 196 8.19 -17.61 7.87
N SER A 197 7.28 -17.19 6.99
CA SER A 197 6.48 -15.97 7.18
C SER A 197 5.58 -16.03 8.41
N VAL A 198 4.95 -17.19 8.69
CA VAL A 198 4.07 -17.37 9.85
C VAL A 198 4.81 -17.03 11.14
N LYS A 199 6.02 -17.56 11.32
CA LYS A 199 6.82 -17.33 12.53
C LYS A 199 7.10 -15.84 12.74
N PHE A 200 7.47 -15.14 11.68
CA PHE A 200 7.75 -13.71 11.75
C PHE A 200 6.49 -12.89 12.06
N PHE A 201 5.35 -13.21 11.45
CA PHE A 201 4.09 -12.55 11.81
C PHE A 201 3.62 -12.88 13.23
N GLU A 202 3.86 -14.09 13.74
CA GLU A 202 3.54 -14.44 15.14
C GLU A 202 4.40 -13.65 16.13
N GLU A 203 5.69 -13.45 15.83
CA GLU A 203 6.56 -12.59 16.63
C GLU A 203 6.11 -11.11 16.55
N SER A 204 5.74 -10.63 15.36
CA SER A 204 5.17 -9.28 15.19
C SER A 204 3.87 -9.10 15.97
N LEU A 205 2.95 -10.07 15.85
CA LEU A 205 1.67 -10.11 16.55
C LEU A 205 1.85 -10.02 18.08
N MET A 206 2.82 -10.76 18.61
CA MET A 206 3.16 -10.70 20.03
C MET A 206 3.60 -9.30 20.44
N LYS A 207 4.43 -8.64 19.63
CA LYS A 207 4.90 -7.28 19.87
C LYS A 207 3.79 -6.23 19.72
N SER A 208 2.93 -6.36 18.72
CA SER A 208 1.73 -5.52 18.55
C SER A 208 0.83 -5.59 19.79
N ARG A 209 0.62 -6.79 20.37
CA ARG A 209 -0.12 -6.96 21.62
C ARG A 209 0.57 -6.36 22.83
N GLU A 210 1.90 -6.48 22.91
CA GLU A 210 2.70 -5.91 24.00
C GLU A 210 2.57 -4.38 24.07
N ILE A 211 2.53 -3.71 22.91
CA ILE A 211 2.41 -2.25 22.82
C ILE A 211 0.96 -1.77 22.67
N GLU A 212 -0.01 -2.67 22.80
CA GLU A 212 -1.44 -2.41 22.62
C GLU A 212 -1.79 -1.79 21.23
N ASP A 213 -1.00 -2.09 20.20
CA ASP A 213 -1.30 -1.72 18.81
C ASP A 213 -2.35 -2.68 18.23
N ARG A 214 -3.61 -2.34 18.47
CA ARG A 214 -4.75 -3.11 18.00
C ARG A 214 -4.82 -3.15 16.47
N ARG A 215 -4.35 -2.13 15.76
CA ARG A 215 -4.36 -2.12 14.28
C ARG A 215 -3.25 -3.01 13.72
N GLY A 216 -2.07 -2.98 14.32
CA GLY A 216 -0.97 -3.91 14.04
C GLY A 216 -1.39 -5.36 14.26
N GLU A 217 -2.11 -5.64 15.36
CA GLU A 217 -2.65 -6.97 15.65
C GLU A 217 -3.56 -7.49 14.52
N GLY A 218 -4.50 -6.66 14.04
CA GLY A 218 -5.40 -7.02 12.94
C GLY A 218 -4.64 -7.32 11.65
N THR A 219 -3.66 -6.47 11.32
CA THR A 219 -2.81 -6.65 10.14
C THR A 219 -2.03 -7.97 10.21
N ASP A 220 -1.36 -8.25 11.34
CA ASP A 220 -0.55 -9.46 11.52
C ASP A 220 -1.42 -10.73 11.48
N LEU A 221 -2.59 -10.73 12.12
CA LEU A 221 -3.54 -11.85 12.03
C LEU A 221 -3.99 -12.08 10.58
N GLY A 222 -4.31 -11.02 9.83
CA GLY A 222 -4.65 -11.14 8.42
C GLY A 222 -3.50 -11.72 7.58
N ASN A 223 -2.27 -11.35 7.89
CA ASN A 223 -1.07 -11.86 7.20
C ASN A 223 -0.73 -13.31 7.57
N ILE A 224 -0.98 -13.72 8.83
CA ILE A 224 -0.90 -15.13 9.23
C ILE A 224 -1.94 -15.96 8.48
N GLY A 225 -3.18 -15.44 8.36
CA GLY A 225 -4.23 -16.09 7.56
C GLY A 225 -3.80 -16.27 6.10
N SER A 226 -3.21 -15.22 5.52
CA SER A 226 -2.63 -15.21 4.18
C SER A 226 -1.54 -16.27 3.99
N ALA A 227 -0.63 -16.40 4.96
CA ALA A 227 0.42 -17.41 4.95
C ALA A 227 -0.16 -18.84 5.04
N TYR A 228 -1.13 -19.09 5.92
CA TYR A 228 -1.80 -20.39 5.99
C TYR A 228 -2.57 -20.73 4.71
N SER A 229 -3.17 -19.74 4.06
CA SER A 229 -3.80 -19.93 2.75
C SER A 229 -2.78 -20.37 1.70
N HIS A 230 -1.55 -19.84 1.72
CA HIS A 230 -0.46 -20.27 0.82
C HIS A 230 0.01 -21.70 1.09
N LEU A 231 -0.06 -22.12 2.37
CA LEU A 231 0.25 -23.48 2.77
C LEU A 231 -0.88 -24.48 2.48
N GLY A 232 -2.00 -24.03 1.90
CA GLY A 232 -3.19 -24.86 1.66
C GLY A 232 -3.96 -25.22 2.95
N GLN A 233 -3.64 -24.60 4.08
CA GLN A 233 -4.33 -24.78 5.37
C GLN A 233 -5.49 -23.80 5.47
N VAL A 234 -6.50 -23.99 4.61
CA VAL A 234 -7.57 -23.01 4.37
C VAL A 234 -8.45 -22.77 5.60
N GLU A 235 -8.73 -23.81 6.40
CA GLU A 235 -9.50 -23.68 7.64
C GLU A 235 -8.79 -22.79 8.66
N LYS A 236 -7.47 -22.94 8.82
CA LYS A 236 -6.68 -22.03 9.67
C LYS A 236 -6.66 -20.62 9.13
N ALA A 237 -6.56 -20.46 7.81
CA ALA A 237 -6.61 -19.15 7.18
C ALA A 237 -7.91 -18.41 7.55
N ILE A 238 -9.05 -19.12 7.50
CA ILE A 238 -10.36 -18.59 7.89
C ILE A 238 -10.36 -18.14 9.36
N GLU A 239 -9.87 -18.96 10.29
CA GLU A 239 -9.81 -18.61 11.73
C GLU A 239 -9.05 -17.30 11.97
N TYR A 240 -7.94 -17.09 11.26
CA TYR A 240 -7.14 -15.88 11.37
C TYR A 240 -7.77 -14.67 10.68
N TYR A 241 -8.36 -14.84 9.49
CA TYR A 241 -9.09 -13.76 8.82
C TYR A 241 -10.32 -13.31 9.60
N GLU A 242 -11.05 -14.22 10.26
CA GLU A 242 -12.19 -13.87 11.11
C GLU A 242 -11.75 -13.04 12.32
N GLN A 243 -10.63 -13.40 12.97
CA GLN A 243 -10.05 -12.59 14.05
C GLN A 243 -9.62 -11.21 13.54
N ALA A 244 -8.93 -11.14 12.40
CA ALA A 244 -8.52 -9.88 11.80
C ALA A 244 -9.72 -8.99 11.43
N LEU A 245 -10.78 -9.57 10.89
CA LEU A 245 -12.02 -8.87 10.56
C LEU A 245 -12.70 -8.23 11.77
N VAL A 246 -12.75 -8.94 12.91
CA VAL A 246 -13.27 -8.39 14.17
C VAL A 246 -12.50 -7.13 14.56
N ILE A 247 -11.16 -7.20 14.47
CA ILE A 247 -10.29 -6.08 14.81
C ILE A 247 -10.46 -4.90 13.86
N SER A 248 -10.53 -5.13 12.55
CA SER A 248 -10.77 -4.06 11.57
C SER A 248 -12.09 -3.34 11.84
N LYS A 249 -13.14 -4.08 12.24
CA LYS A 249 -14.42 -3.48 12.63
C LYS A 249 -14.32 -2.67 13.92
N GLU A 250 -13.64 -3.19 14.94
CA GLU A 250 -13.42 -2.50 16.22
C GLU A 250 -12.64 -1.19 16.05
N THR A 251 -11.60 -1.21 15.21
CA THR A 251 -10.70 -0.07 14.97
C THR A 251 -11.21 0.91 13.92
N GLY A 252 -12.30 0.58 13.21
CA GLY A 252 -12.81 1.37 12.10
C GLY A 252 -11.94 1.32 10.84
N ASP A 253 -11.03 0.35 10.72
CA ASP A 253 -10.22 0.14 9.53
C ASP A 253 -11.05 -0.46 8.39
N LYS A 254 -11.73 0.42 7.64
CA LYS A 254 -12.57 0.01 6.52
C LYS A 254 -11.81 -0.69 5.41
N ARG A 255 -10.55 -0.33 5.13
CA ARG A 255 -9.77 -1.03 4.11
C ARG A 255 -9.42 -2.44 4.56
N GLY A 256 -8.94 -2.59 5.80
CA GLY A 256 -8.72 -3.91 6.42
C GLY A 256 -9.99 -4.77 6.44
N GLU A 257 -11.15 -4.17 6.76
CA GLU A 257 -12.43 -4.87 6.75
C GLU A 257 -12.75 -5.45 5.37
N GLY A 258 -12.69 -4.63 4.32
CA GLY A 258 -12.93 -5.08 2.94
C GLY A 258 -11.94 -6.16 2.50
N TYR A 259 -10.68 -6.00 2.88
CA TYR A 259 -9.62 -6.95 2.57
C TYR A 259 -9.85 -8.33 3.21
N HIS A 260 -10.11 -8.39 4.52
CA HIS A 260 -10.34 -9.65 5.22
C HIS A 260 -11.62 -10.34 4.76
N LEU A 261 -12.69 -9.58 4.45
CA LEU A 261 -13.90 -10.12 3.82
C LEU A 261 -13.59 -10.73 2.46
N GLY A 262 -12.79 -10.06 1.61
CA GLY A 262 -12.35 -10.59 0.33
C GLY A 262 -11.56 -11.90 0.45
N ASN A 263 -10.69 -11.98 1.45
CA ASN A 263 -9.91 -13.19 1.74
C ASN A 263 -10.79 -14.34 2.27
N LEU A 264 -11.74 -14.05 3.16
CA LEU A 264 -12.74 -15.04 3.60
C LEU A 264 -13.55 -15.57 2.42
N GLY A 265 -14.02 -14.69 1.53
CA GLY A 265 -14.75 -15.11 0.34
C GLY A 265 -13.93 -16.08 -0.53
N SER A 266 -12.65 -15.76 -0.74
CA SER A 266 -11.74 -16.63 -1.49
C SER A 266 -11.51 -17.98 -0.80
N ALA A 267 -11.34 -17.98 0.52
CA ALA A 267 -11.14 -19.20 1.32
C ALA A 267 -12.37 -20.11 1.31
N TYR A 268 -13.57 -19.56 1.53
CA TYR A 268 -14.82 -20.33 1.46
C TYR A 268 -15.09 -20.90 0.07
N ARG A 269 -14.75 -20.16 -0.99
CA ARG A 269 -14.81 -20.66 -2.37
C ARG A 269 -13.88 -21.85 -2.57
N HIS A 270 -12.66 -21.82 -2.02
CA HIS A 270 -11.71 -22.93 -2.08
C HIS A 270 -12.23 -24.19 -1.37
N LEU A 271 -12.97 -24.02 -0.27
CA LEU A 271 -13.66 -25.12 0.43
C LEU A 271 -14.94 -25.60 -0.28
N GLY A 272 -15.30 -25.03 -1.43
CA GLY A 272 -16.54 -25.36 -2.15
C GLY A 272 -17.81 -24.76 -1.54
N GLN A 273 -17.69 -23.90 -0.53
CA GLN A 273 -18.81 -23.17 0.08
C GLN A 273 -19.08 -21.88 -0.70
N VAL A 274 -19.52 -22.04 -1.94
CA VAL A 274 -19.56 -20.95 -2.94
C VAL A 274 -20.59 -19.87 -2.58
N GLU A 275 -21.73 -20.23 -2.00
CA GLU A 275 -22.75 -19.25 -1.56
C GLU A 275 -22.20 -18.33 -0.47
N LYS A 276 -21.49 -18.91 0.51
CA LYS A 276 -20.84 -18.14 1.58
C LYS A 276 -19.73 -17.25 1.02
N ALA A 277 -19.01 -17.71 0.00
CA ALA A 277 -18.02 -16.89 -0.69
C ALA A 277 -18.64 -15.64 -1.36
N ILE A 278 -19.80 -15.80 -1.99
CA ILE A 278 -20.55 -14.69 -2.59
C ILE A 278 -20.93 -13.65 -1.54
N GLU A 279 -21.50 -14.07 -0.40
CA GLU A 279 -21.88 -13.16 0.69
C GLU A 279 -20.70 -12.30 1.16
N TYR A 280 -19.52 -12.89 1.33
CA TYR A 280 -18.32 -12.16 1.74
C TYR A 280 -17.79 -11.23 0.65
N HIS A 281 -17.76 -11.68 -0.61
CA HIS A 281 -17.32 -10.83 -1.71
C HIS A 281 -18.27 -9.66 -1.98
N GLU A 282 -19.58 -9.82 -1.77
CA GLU A 282 -20.55 -8.72 -1.85
C GLU A 282 -20.33 -7.69 -0.74
N GLN A 283 -20.09 -8.12 0.49
CA GLN A 283 -19.74 -7.21 1.59
C GLN A 283 -18.44 -6.46 1.31
N ALA A 284 -17.40 -7.16 0.85
CA ALA A 284 -16.12 -6.56 0.47
C ALA A 284 -16.28 -5.53 -0.66
N LEU A 285 -17.09 -5.84 -1.67
CA LEU A 285 -17.41 -4.95 -2.78
C LEU A 285 -18.09 -3.65 -2.33
N VAL A 286 -19.00 -3.72 -1.36
CA VAL A 286 -19.63 -2.52 -0.78
C VAL A 286 -18.56 -1.62 -0.14
N ILE A 287 -17.68 -2.21 0.66
CA ILE A 287 -16.60 -1.48 1.33
C ILE A 287 -15.60 -0.86 0.35
N SER A 288 -15.18 -1.59 -0.69
CA SER A 288 -14.29 -1.02 -1.73
C SER A 288 -14.92 0.19 -2.42
N LYS A 289 -16.24 0.18 -2.66
CA LYS A 289 -16.95 1.34 -3.22
C LYS A 289 -17.01 2.51 -2.25
N GLU A 290 -17.32 2.25 -0.99
CA GLU A 290 -17.38 3.28 0.07
C GLU A 290 -16.02 3.95 0.28
N THR A 291 -14.94 3.18 0.24
CA THR A 291 -13.57 3.67 0.44
C THR A 291 -12.90 4.23 -0.83
N GLY A 292 -13.57 4.13 -1.98
CA GLY A 292 -13.02 4.53 -3.28
C GLY A 292 -11.89 3.62 -3.79
N ASP A 293 -11.72 2.43 -3.22
CA ASP A 293 -10.77 1.42 -3.70
C ASP A 293 -11.27 0.76 -4.99
N ARG A 294 -10.93 1.40 -6.11
CA ARG A 294 -11.29 0.93 -7.45
C ARG A 294 -10.62 -0.39 -7.81
N ARG A 295 -9.44 -0.68 -7.26
CA ARG A 295 -8.71 -1.92 -7.55
C ARG A 295 -9.38 -3.09 -6.82
N GLY A 296 -9.65 -2.95 -5.53
CA GLY A 296 -10.43 -3.93 -4.75
C GLY A 296 -11.82 -4.16 -5.33
N GLU A 297 -12.51 -3.11 -5.78
CA GLU A 297 -13.80 -3.26 -6.48
C GLU A 297 -13.69 -4.18 -7.70
N GLY A 298 -12.69 -3.98 -8.56
CA GLY A 298 -12.46 -4.83 -9.72
C GLY A 298 -12.13 -6.28 -9.35
N TYR A 299 -11.35 -6.51 -8.30
CA TYR A 299 -11.04 -7.85 -7.80
C TYR A 299 -12.26 -8.56 -7.22
N HIS A 300 -13.06 -7.90 -6.39
CA HIS A 300 -14.27 -8.50 -5.81
C HIS A 300 -15.31 -8.81 -6.89
N LEU A 301 -15.52 -7.92 -7.87
CA LEU A 301 -16.40 -8.19 -9.02
C LEU A 301 -15.95 -9.41 -9.81
N ARG A 302 -14.65 -9.54 -10.09
CA ARG A 302 -14.10 -10.69 -10.79
C ARG A 302 -14.29 -11.98 -9.99
N ASN A 303 -14.05 -11.94 -8.68
CA ASN A 303 -14.20 -13.10 -7.82
C ASN A 303 -15.68 -13.52 -7.68
N LEU A 304 -16.62 -12.57 -7.65
CA LEU A 304 -18.06 -12.84 -7.77
C LEU A 304 -18.40 -13.52 -9.09
N GLY A 305 -17.83 -13.04 -10.21
CA GLY A 305 -18.00 -13.68 -11.52
C GLY A 305 -17.55 -15.15 -11.51
N SER A 306 -16.42 -15.43 -10.87
CA SER A 306 -15.92 -16.80 -10.72
C SER A 306 -16.81 -17.64 -9.79
N ALA A 307 -17.29 -17.08 -8.68
CA ALA A 307 -18.19 -17.80 -7.77
C ALA A 307 -19.54 -18.16 -8.44
N TYR A 308 -20.15 -17.21 -9.19
CA TYR A 308 -21.35 -17.51 -9.96
C TYR A 308 -21.11 -18.52 -11.09
N SER A 309 -19.92 -18.50 -11.70
CA SER A 309 -19.52 -19.53 -12.65
C SER A 309 -19.45 -20.92 -12.01
N ASP A 310 -18.94 -21.03 -10.77
CA ASP A 310 -18.87 -22.31 -10.05
C ASP A 310 -20.27 -22.85 -9.69
N LEU A 311 -21.24 -21.96 -9.45
CA LEU A 311 -22.65 -22.31 -9.26
C LEU A 311 -23.37 -22.67 -10.59
N GLY A 312 -22.72 -22.50 -11.74
CA GLY A 312 -23.34 -22.70 -13.06
C GLY A 312 -24.25 -21.55 -13.51
N ASP A 313 -24.29 -20.43 -12.78
CA ASP A 313 -25.02 -19.22 -13.17
C ASP A 313 -24.17 -18.38 -14.14
N SER A 314 -24.13 -18.84 -15.39
CA SER A 314 -23.36 -18.20 -16.47
C SER A 314 -23.84 -16.77 -16.77
N GLU A 315 -25.10 -16.43 -16.50
CA GLU A 315 -25.64 -15.10 -16.76
C GLU A 315 -25.05 -14.09 -15.77
N LYS A 316 -25.15 -14.38 -14.47
CA LYS A 316 -24.52 -13.53 -13.45
C LYS A 316 -23.01 -13.50 -13.57
N ALA A 317 -22.37 -14.64 -13.86
CA ALA A 317 -20.93 -14.69 -14.07
C ALA A 317 -20.49 -13.70 -15.16
N ILE A 318 -21.17 -13.69 -16.31
CA ILE A 318 -20.90 -12.74 -17.40
C ILE A 318 -21.14 -11.29 -16.97
N GLU A 319 -22.21 -11.00 -16.23
CA GLU A 319 -22.48 -9.66 -15.71
C GLU A 319 -21.31 -9.14 -14.85
N TYR A 320 -20.89 -9.93 -13.86
CA TYR A 320 -19.82 -9.55 -12.94
C TYR A 320 -18.46 -9.44 -13.63
N PHE A 321 -18.12 -10.34 -14.57
CA PHE A 321 -16.89 -10.22 -15.34
C PHE A 321 -16.88 -8.99 -16.25
N ASN A 322 -18.01 -8.61 -16.85
CA ASN A 322 -18.11 -7.38 -17.63
C ASN A 322 -17.91 -6.14 -16.75
N ARG A 323 -18.53 -6.12 -15.57
CA ARG A 323 -18.34 -5.04 -14.59
C ARG A 323 -16.87 -4.95 -14.17
N ALA A 324 -16.23 -6.07 -13.83
CA ALA A 324 -14.81 -6.12 -13.51
C ALA A 324 -13.94 -5.61 -14.67
N LEU A 325 -14.25 -6.00 -15.91
CA LEU A 325 -13.57 -5.51 -17.11
C LEU A 325 -13.72 -3.99 -17.29
N THR A 326 -14.90 -3.44 -17.05
CA THR A 326 -15.11 -1.98 -17.07
C THR A 326 -14.22 -1.28 -16.06
N ILE A 327 -14.17 -1.77 -14.82
CA ILE A 327 -13.28 -1.22 -13.78
C ILE A 327 -11.82 -1.33 -14.21
N GLY A 328 -11.38 -2.53 -14.62
CA GLY A 328 -10.01 -2.78 -15.05
C GLY A 328 -9.57 -1.84 -16.18
N ASN A 329 -10.42 -1.58 -17.18
CA ASN A 329 -10.11 -0.63 -18.25
C ASN A 329 -10.00 0.82 -17.76
N GLN A 330 -10.83 1.23 -16.78
CA GLN A 330 -10.79 2.59 -16.23
C GLN A 330 -9.51 2.86 -15.45
N ILE A 331 -9.04 1.89 -14.67
CA ILE A 331 -7.80 2.00 -13.87
C ILE A 331 -6.56 1.46 -14.60
N GLN A 332 -6.73 1.00 -15.85
CA GLN A 332 -5.69 0.38 -16.67
C GLN A 332 -4.98 -0.79 -15.98
N ASP A 333 -5.72 -1.62 -15.23
CA ASP A 333 -5.17 -2.80 -14.55
C ASP A 333 -5.22 -4.04 -15.46
N PRO A 334 -4.08 -4.50 -16.00
CA PRO A 334 -4.05 -5.60 -16.95
C PRO A 334 -4.46 -6.93 -16.32
N LYS A 335 -4.29 -7.13 -15.00
CA LYS A 335 -4.65 -8.38 -14.32
C LYS A 335 -6.16 -8.56 -14.31
N ILE A 336 -6.89 -7.51 -13.94
CA ILE A 336 -8.35 -7.52 -13.93
C ILE A 336 -8.89 -7.66 -15.36
N ILE A 337 -8.32 -6.90 -16.32
CA ILE A 337 -8.73 -6.94 -17.74
C ILE A 337 -8.54 -8.34 -18.33
N ASN A 338 -7.33 -8.90 -18.23
CA ASN A 338 -6.97 -10.16 -18.88
C ASN A 338 -7.73 -11.33 -18.27
N TYR A 339 -7.87 -11.37 -16.95
CA TYR A 339 -8.66 -12.40 -16.28
C TYR A 339 -10.13 -12.33 -16.72
N SER A 340 -10.73 -11.15 -16.68
CA SER A 340 -12.14 -10.98 -17.05
C SER A 340 -12.39 -11.36 -18.51
N LYS A 341 -11.52 -10.93 -19.44
CA LYS A 341 -11.61 -11.33 -20.87
C LYS A 341 -11.49 -12.84 -21.07
N LYS A 342 -10.55 -13.49 -20.37
CA LYS A 342 -10.34 -14.94 -20.45
C LYS A 342 -11.61 -15.70 -20.05
N HIS A 343 -12.21 -15.35 -18.91
CA HIS A 343 -13.39 -16.02 -18.39
C HIS A 343 -14.67 -15.69 -19.17
N LEU A 344 -14.80 -14.46 -19.67
CA LEU A 344 -15.90 -14.10 -20.58
C LEU A 344 -15.85 -14.94 -21.86
N LYS A 345 -14.65 -15.13 -22.44
CA LYS A 345 -14.49 -15.95 -23.65
C LYS A 345 -14.92 -17.40 -23.40
N SER A 346 -14.52 -18.02 -22.29
CA SER A 346 -14.92 -19.40 -22.00
C SER A 346 -16.43 -19.54 -21.79
N LEU A 347 -17.07 -18.57 -21.13
CA LEU A 347 -18.51 -18.62 -20.86
C LEU A 347 -19.35 -18.38 -22.12
N THR A 348 -18.89 -17.54 -23.05
CA THR A 348 -19.62 -17.29 -24.30
C THR A 348 -19.49 -18.41 -25.31
N HIS A 349 -18.32 -19.07 -25.40
CA HIS A 349 -18.12 -20.19 -26.33
C HIS A 349 -18.77 -21.50 -25.84
N SER A 350 -19.19 -21.59 -24.57
CA SER A 350 -19.93 -22.74 -24.04
C SER A 350 -21.42 -22.74 -24.43
N LYS A 351 -21.92 -21.66 -25.04
CA LYS A 351 -23.32 -21.50 -25.47
C LYS A 351 -23.55 -21.83 -26.95
N ASP A 352 -22.50 -21.98 -27.73
CA ASP A 352 -22.52 -22.40 -29.15
C ASP A 352 -22.13 -23.89 -29.26
#